data_AF-A0A0F9ELR2-F1
#
_entry.id   AF-A0A0F9ELR2-F1
#
_cell.length_a   1.000
_cell.length_b   1.000
_cell.length_c   1.000
_cell.angle_alpha   90.00
_cell.angle_beta   90.00
_cell.angle_gamma   90.00
#
_symmetry.space_group_name_H-M   'P 1'
#
loop_
_entity.id
_entity.type
_entity.pdbx_description
1 polymer ?
#
loop_
_entity_poly.entity_id
_entity_poly.type
_entity_poly.pdbx_seq_one_letter_code
_entity_poly.pdbx_strand_id
1 'polypeptide(L)'
;MGVPHTTGAFGDLLDIRFQKIFDDNFPQLNDMLPELFNFEPNNGRIDMRFSQVSGYSDIPEFDGNVTYQAATQGYDTTITPIEFASGIQVERRLFDTDQYSIMNQRPAGLARASQRTRQKHGARQFNNAFSVDTKFYNNTEQVALCSDSHTTTVQTASTASGFDNLVTTALSATALATARIQMRGFKDAAANRGDIEPDEILFPPDLYEIAFEINASMGKVDTAENNRNVHFGRYTMKEWNYLTDTNNWFLMDSSLRGESLKWFDSVSVEFAQAEDLDTLVAKWRLYMVYGNGHLDWRWILGAQVS
;
A
#
# COMPACT_ATOMS: atom_id res chain seq x y z
N MET A 1 -15.41 -58.06 -0.43
CA MET A 1 -14.61 -57.84 -1.65
C MET A 1 -14.02 -56.45 -1.55
N GLY A 2 -12.70 -56.33 -1.67
CA GLY A 2 -11.99 -55.06 -1.53
C GLY A 2 -12.39 -54.06 -2.62
N VAL A 3 -12.65 -52.83 -2.21
CA VAL A 3 -12.80 -51.68 -3.10
C VAL A 3 -11.40 -51.31 -3.59
N PRO A 4 -11.11 -51.32 -4.91
CA PRO A 4 -9.85 -50.79 -5.39
C PRO A 4 -9.94 -49.26 -5.53
N HIS A 5 -9.11 -48.58 -4.73
CA HIS A 5 -8.37 -47.34 -5.05
C HIS A 5 -8.05 -47.23 -6.57
N THR A 6 -7.97 -46.09 -7.28
CA THR A 6 -7.95 -44.64 -6.99
C THR A 6 -7.96 -43.90 -8.33
N THR A 7 -8.42 -42.65 -8.34
CA THR A 7 -8.18 -41.64 -9.38
C THR A 7 -6.67 -41.49 -9.63
N GLY A 8 -6.15 -41.97 -10.76
CA GLY A 8 -4.71 -41.91 -10.98
C GLY A 8 -4.31 -42.33 -12.39
N ALA A 9 -4.14 -41.36 -13.28
CA ALA A 9 -3.29 -41.48 -14.44
C ALA A 9 -2.89 -40.11 -15.04
N PHE A 10 -3.72 -39.07 -14.88
CA PHE A 10 -3.40 -37.74 -15.42
C PHE A 10 -3.74 -36.54 -14.52
N GLY A 11 -4.54 -36.71 -13.45
CA GLY A 11 -4.87 -35.59 -12.55
C GLY A 11 -3.67 -35.02 -11.80
N ASP A 12 -2.85 -35.89 -11.21
CA ASP A 12 -1.70 -35.51 -10.36
C ASP A 12 -0.58 -34.78 -11.13
N LEU A 13 -0.32 -35.17 -12.38
CA LEU A 13 0.67 -34.52 -13.24
C LEU A 13 0.19 -33.19 -13.84
N LEU A 14 -1.13 -33.02 -13.99
CA LEU A 14 -1.73 -31.77 -14.48
C LEU A 14 -1.87 -30.72 -13.37
N ASP A 15 -2.16 -31.16 -12.14
CA ASP A 15 -2.33 -30.29 -10.97
C ASP A 15 -1.03 -29.57 -10.60
N ILE A 16 0.06 -30.33 -10.36
CA ILE A 16 1.37 -29.78 -10.01
C ILE A 16 1.89 -28.84 -11.10
N ARG A 17 1.64 -29.14 -12.38
CA ARG A 17 2.09 -28.30 -13.50
C ARG A 17 1.34 -26.97 -13.54
N PHE A 18 0.03 -26.95 -13.31
CA PHE A 18 -0.75 -25.70 -13.30
C PHE A 18 -0.55 -24.87 -12.06
N GLN A 19 -0.41 -25.50 -10.90
CA GLN A 19 -0.02 -24.82 -9.67
C GLN A 19 1.37 -24.21 -9.82
N LYS A 20 2.35 -24.96 -10.32
CA LYS A 20 3.69 -24.42 -10.61
C LYS A 20 3.65 -23.25 -11.59
N ILE A 21 2.88 -23.35 -12.68
CA ILE A 21 2.74 -22.24 -13.63
C ILE A 21 2.11 -21.02 -12.95
N PHE A 22 1.11 -21.21 -12.10
CA PHE A 22 0.51 -20.12 -11.33
C PHE A 22 1.56 -19.46 -10.42
N ASP A 23 2.26 -20.26 -9.62
CA ASP A 23 3.27 -19.81 -8.65
C ASP A 23 4.46 -19.13 -9.33
N ASP A 24 4.94 -19.67 -10.47
CA ASP A 24 6.05 -19.09 -11.24
C ASP A 24 5.67 -17.74 -11.87
N ASN A 25 4.39 -17.51 -12.19
CA ASN A 25 3.91 -16.29 -12.84
C ASN A 25 3.36 -15.25 -11.86
N PHE A 26 2.99 -15.65 -10.65
CA PHE A 26 2.50 -14.74 -9.62
C PHE A 26 3.51 -13.61 -9.26
N PRO A 27 4.83 -13.87 -9.09
CA PRO A 27 5.80 -12.84 -8.71
C PRO A 27 6.33 -11.97 -9.88
N GLN A 28 5.90 -12.19 -11.14
CA GLN A 28 6.58 -11.61 -12.32
C GLN A 28 6.24 -10.14 -12.65
N LEU A 29 5.42 -9.47 -11.85
CA LEU A 29 5.07 -8.05 -12.06
C LEU A 29 5.80 -7.21 -11.01
N ASN A 30 6.33 -6.04 -11.39
CA ASN A 30 6.99 -5.11 -10.46
C ASN A 30 6.04 -4.83 -9.28
N ASP A 31 6.33 -5.45 -8.13
CA ASP A 31 5.41 -5.49 -7.01
C ASP A 31 5.75 -4.40 -5.99
N MET A 32 4.97 -3.32 -6.01
CA MET A 32 5.15 -2.20 -5.10
C MET A 32 4.56 -2.45 -3.71
N LEU A 33 3.74 -3.50 -3.54
CA LEU A 33 3.11 -3.79 -2.25
C LEU A 33 4.14 -4.09 -1.15
N PRO A 34 5.11 -5.02 -1.32
CA PRO A 34 6.14 -5.27 -0.31
C PRO A 34 7.11 -4.10 -0.13
N GLU A 35 7.22 -3.20 -1.11
CA GLU A 35 8.03 -1.99 -0.95
C GLU A 35 7.34 -0.91 -0.10
N LEU A 36 6.02 -0.79 -0.22
CA LEU A 36 5.23 0.29 0.39
C LEU A 36 4.53 -0.12 1.69
N PHE A 37 4.08 -1.36 1.81
CA PHE A 37 3.28 -1.83 2.93
C PHE A 37 4.08 -2.75 3.84
N ASN A 38 3.87 -2.61 5.15
CA ASN A 38 4.29 -3.63 6.10
C ASN A 38 3.24 -4.74 6.16
N PHE A 39 3.66 -5.98 5.90
CA PHE A 39 2.78 -7.14 5.96
C PHE A 39 2.65 -7.63 7.40
N GLU A 40 1.46 -7.48 7.96
CA GLU A 40 1.16 -7.96 9.30
C GLU A 40 0.83 -9.46 9.27
N PRO A 41 1.37 -10.26 10.20
CA PRO A 41 1.08 -11.68 10.27
C PRO A 41 -0.39 -11.90 10.63
N ASN A 42 -0.98 -12.96 10.06
CA ASN A 42 -2.33 -13.36 10.43
C ASN A 42 -2.40 -13.72 11.92
N ASN A 43 -3.27 -13.04 12.65
CA ASN A 43 -3.51 -13.27 14.08
C ASN A 43 -4.82 -14.02 14.37
N GLY A 44 -5.50 -14.53 13.33
CA GLY A 44 -6.75 -15.30 13.41
C GLY A 44 -8.00 -14.46 13.71
N ARG A 45 -7.89 -13.12 13.73
CA ARG A 45 -9.02 -12.22 13.97
C ARG A 45 -9.72 -11.88 12.66
N ILE A 46 -11.03 -11.62 12.75
CA ILE A 46 -11.84 -11.14 11.63
C ILE A 46 -11.42 -9.72 11.24
N ASP A 47 -11.19 -8.86 12.23
CA ASP A 47 -10.76 -7.47 12.04
C ASP A 47 -9.48 -7.18 12.85
N MET A 48 -8.71 -6.21 12.36
CA MET A 48 -7.56 -5.66 13.10
C MET A 48 -7.84 -4.22 13.50
N ARG A 49 -7.83 -3.93 14.79
CA ARG A 49 -7.92 -2.57 15.32
C ARG A 49 -6.57 -2.12 15.86
N PHE A 50 -6.18 -0.92 15.47
CA PHE A 50 -5.01 -0.22 15.95
C PHE A 50 -5.45 1.10 16.56
N SER A 51 -4.98 1.39 17.77
CA SER A 51 -5.26 2.63 18.47
C SER A 51 -4.01 3.49 18.49
N GLN A 52 -4.12 4.73 18.06
CA GLN A 52 -3.08 5.72 18.30
C GLN A 52 -3.01 6.07 19.79
N VAL A 53 -1.83 6.50 20.23
CA VAL A 53 -1.61 7.03 21.58
C VAL A 53 -0.84 8.33 21.45
N SER A 54 -1.22 9.35 22.22
CA SER A 54 -0.53 10.63 22.17
C SER A 54 0.91 10.55 22.69
N GLY A 55 1.75 11.46 22.21
CA GLY A 55 3.04 11.73 22.83
C GLY A 55 2.90 12.31 24.24
N TYR A 56 4.04 12.42 24.91
CA TYR A 56 4.22 13.10 26.19
C TYR A 56 4.67 14.55 25.96
N SER A 57 4.34 15.45 26.86
CA SER A 57 4.80 16.84 26.81
C SER A 57 6.27 16.96 27.27
N ASP A 58 6.88 18.11 27.02
CA ASP A 58 8.23 18.41 27.48
C ASP A 58 8.39 18.15 29.00
N ILE A 59 9.56 17.63 29.38
CA ILE A 59 9.87 17.31 30.76
C ILE A 59 10.14 18.62 31.52
N PRO A 60 9.35 18.96 32.55
CA PRO A 60 9.56 20.19 33.30
C PRO A 60 10.85 20.12 34.14
N GLU A 61 11.39 21.28 34.50
CA GLU A 61 12.48 21.36 35.47
C GLU A 61 12.03 20.76 36.82
N PHE A 62 12.91 20.01 37.46
CA PHE A 62 12.61 19.37 38.73
C PHE A 62 12.55 20.42 39.87
N ASP A 63 11.40 20.55 40.50
CA ASP A 63 11.14 21.53 41.56
C ASP A 63 11.11 20.92 42.98
N GLY A 64 11.49 19.65 43.11
CA GLY A 64 11.37 18.87 44.34
C GLY A 64 10.29 17.79 44.30
N ASN A 65 9.41 17.79 43.30
CA ASN A 65 8.45 16.71 43.05
C ASN A 65 8.55 16.16 41.62
N VAL A 66 8.17 14.89 41.44
CA VAL A 66 8.07 14.27 40.12
C VAL A 66 6.70 14.59 39.52
N THR A 67 6.70 15.30 38.39
CA THR A 67 5.49 15.54 37.59
C THR A 67 5.17 14.32 36.74
N TYR A 68 4.03 13.68 37.00
CA TYR A 68 3.55 12.55 36.19
C TYR A 68 2.67 13.06 35.05
N GLN A 69 3.00 12.66 33.83
CA GLN A 69 2.21 12.96 32.63
C GLN A 69 1.29 11.80 32.27
N ALA A 70 0.19 12.09 31.57
CA ALA A 70 -0.74 11.09 31.08
C ALA A 70 -0.81 11.13 29.55
N ALA A 71 -0.83 9.94 28.93
CA ALA A 71 -1.10 9.83 27.50
C ALA A 71 -2.61 9.77 27.24
N THR A 72 -3.04 10.35 26.12
CA THR A 72 -4.43 10.31 25.66
C THR A 72 -4.55 9.27 24.56
N GLN A 73 -5.65 8.50 24.55
CA GLN A 73 -5.96 7.62 23.43
C GLN A 73 -6.31 8.46 22.19
N GLY A 74 -5.62 8.20 21.10
CA GLY A 74 -5.85 8.80 19.78
C GLY A 74 -6.97 8.12 19.02
N TYR A 75 -6.98 8.33 17.71
CA TYR A 75 -7.95 7.69 16.81
C TYR A 75 -7.66 6.20 16.61
N ASP A 76 -8.71 5.46 16.26
CA ASP A 76 -8.63 4.06 15.91
C ASP A 76 -8.75 3.86 14.40
N THR A 77 -7.88 3.02 13.85
CA THR A 77 -8.07 2.43 12.53
C THR A 77 -8.47 0.97 12.69
N THR A 78 -9.63 0.60 12.14
CA THR A 78 -10.06 -0.80 12.04
C THR A 78 -9.96 -1.25 10.59
N ILE A 79 -9.13 -2.24 10.31
CA ILE A 79 -8.97 -2.87 9.00
C ILE A 79 -9.86 -4.13 8.95
N THR A 80 -10.74 -4.19 7.96
CA THR A 80 -11.66 -5.31 7.71
C THR A 80 -11.28 -5.96 6.38
N PRO A 81 -10.66 -7.14 6.40
CA PRO A 81 -10.28 -7.89 5.21
C PRO A 81 -11.51 -8.29 4.39
N ILE A 82 -11.38 -8.26 3.06
CA ILE A 82 -12.44 -8.64 2.13
C ILE A 82 -12.02 -9.90 1.38
N GLU A 83 -12.99 -10.77 1.12
CA GLU A 83 -12.82 -11.98 0.35
C GLU A 83 -12.90 -11.73 -1.16
N PHE A 84 -11.96 -12.31 -1.90
CA PHE A 84 -11.94 -12.25 -3.36
C PHE A 84 -11.76 -13.66 -3.93
N ALA A 85 -12.65 -14.02 -4.85
CA ALA A 85 -12.59 -15.28 -5.56
C ALA A 85 -12.76 -15.07 -7.06
N SER A 86 -12.06 -15.87 -7.85
CA SER A 86 -12.25 -15.94 -9.30
C SER A 86 -11.89 -17.33 -9.80
N GLY A 87 -12.33 -17.69 -10.99
CA GLY A 87 -12.03 -19.02 -11.53
C GLY A 87 -12.17 -19.09 -13.03
N ILE A 88 -11.61 -20.17 -13.58
CA ILE A 88 -11.70 -20.52 -14.98
C ILE A 88 -12.25 -21.94 -15.10
N GLN A 89 -13.00 -22.20 -16.16
CA GLN A 89 -13.48 -23.54 -16.48
C GLN A 89 -13.09 -23.90 -17.91
N VAL A 90 -12.72 -25.16 -18.11
CA VAL A 90 -12.32 -25.71 -19.41
C VAL A 90 -13.01 -27.06 -19.60
N GLU A 91 -13.71 -27.21 -20.72
CA GLU A 91 -14.33 -28.47 -21.11
C GLU A 91 -13.29 -29.51 -21.48
N ARG A 92 -13.54 -30.78 -21.17
CA ARG A 92 -12.61 -31.88 -21.49
C ARG A 92 -12.24 -31.95 -22.96
N ARG A 93 -13.25 -31.84 -23.85
CA ARG A 93 -13.01 -31.94 -25.29
C ARG A 93 -12.09 -30.83 -25.78
N LEU A 94 -12.27 -29.61 -25.27
CA LEU A 94 -11.42 -28.47 -25.60
C LEU A 94 -9.97 -28.70 -25.16
N PHE A 95 -9.78 -29.24 -23.95
CA PHE A 95 -8.47 -29.60 -23.43
C PHE A 95 -7.77 -30.68 -24.28
N ASP A 96 -8.48 -31.77 -24.60
CA ASP A 96 -7.92 -32.88 -25.40
C ASP A 96 -7.56 -32.44 -26.85
N THR A 97 -8.24 -31.42 -27.37
CA THR A 97 -7.99 -30.87 -28.72
C THR A 97 -7.02 -29.69 -28.75
N ASP A 98 -6.40 -29.33 -27.63
CA ASP A 98 -5.50 -28.18 -27.53
C ASP A 98 -4.13 -28.47 -28.19
N GLN A 99 -4.07 -28.31 -29.51
CA GLN A 99 -2.84 -28.50 -30.30
C GLN A 99 -1.75 -27.48 -29.95
N TYR A 100 -2.10 -26.33 -29.36
CA TYR A 100 -1.19 -25.20 -29.14
C TYR A 100 -0.84 -24.96 -27.68
N SER A 101 -1.26 -25.84 -26.76
CA SER A 101 -1.03 -25.69 -25.32
C SER A 101 -1.52 -24.35 -24.74
N ILE A 102 -2.56 -23.75 -25.36
CA ILE A 102 -3.15 -22.47 -24.94
C ILE A 102 -3.81 -22.62 -23.56
N MET A 103 -4.32 -23.80 -23.22
CA MET A 103 -4.95 -24.05 -21.93
C MET A 103 -3.96 -23.88 -20.78
N ASN A 104 -2.66 -24.12 -21.01
CA ASN A 104 -1.61 -23.91 -20.02
C ASN A 104 -1.34 -22.43 -19.71
N GLN A 105 -1.79 -21.51 -20.57
CA GLN A 105 -1.64 -20.07 -20.35
C GLN A 105 -2.74 -19.47 -19.48
N ARG A 106 -3.87 -20.19 -19.30
CA ARG A 106 -5.02 -19.68 -18.54
C ARG A 106 -4.72 -19.51 -17.04
N PRO A 107 -4.06 -20.47 -16.34
CA PRO A 107 -3.63 -20.27 -14.95
C PRO A 107 -2.67 -19.09 -14.79
N ALA A 108 -1.72 -18.92 -15.72
CA ALA A 108 -0.81 -17.76 -15.73
C ALA A 108 -1.56 -16.44 -15.97
N GLY A 109 -2.63 -16.44 -16.76
CA GLY A 109 -3.54 -15.31 -16.92
C GLY A 109 -4.25 -14.94 -15.62
N LEU A 110 -4.72 -15.95 -14.87
CA LEU A 110 -5.38 -15.77 -13.59
C LEU A 110 -4.41 -15.27 -12.49
N ALA A 111 -3.18 -15.79 -12.45
CA ALA A 111 -2.12 -15.30 -11.56
C ALA A 111 -1.86 -13.80 -11.77
N ARG A 112 -1.65 -13.40 -13.03
CA ARG A 112 -1.48 -11.98 -13.40
C ARG A 112 -2.70 -11.15 -13.03
N ALA A 113 -3.92 -11.65 -13.25
CA ALA A 113 -5.13 -10.92 -12.87
C ALA A 113 -5.24 -10.70 -11.35
N SER A 114 -4.87 -11.70 -10.55
CA SER A 114 -4.82 -11.62 -9.09
C SER A 114 -3.83 -10.55 -8.63
N GLN A 115 -2.59 -10.61 -9.13
CA GLN A 115 -1.55 -9.64 -8.77
C GLN A 115 -1.97 -8.21 -9.15
N ARG A 116 -2.48 -8.00 -10.39
CA ARG A 116 -2.99 -6.69 -10.82
C ARG A 116 -4.12 -6.18 -9.92
N THR A 117 -4.97 -7.07 -9.42
CA THR A 117 -6.07 -6.70 -8.51
C THR A 117 -5.54 -6.24 -7.16
N ARG A 118 -4.55 -6.96 -6.61
CA ARG A 118 -3.89 -6.56 -5.36
C ARG A 118 -3.19 -5.21 -5.50
N GLN A 119 -2.45 -4.99 -6.60
CA GLN A 119 -1.82 -3.70 -6.88
C GLN A 119 -2.83 -2.55 -6.93
N LYS A 120 -3.95 -2.73 -7.65
CA LYS A 120 -5.02 -1.72 -7.69
C LYS A 120 -5.60 -1.41 -6.31
N HIS A 121 -5.71 -2.42 -5.45
CA HIS A 121 -6.19 -2.24 -4.09
C HIS A 121 -5.17 -1.58 -3.15
N GLY A 122 -3.87 -1.80 -3.35
CA GLY A 122 -2.83 -1.04 -2.65
C GLY A 122 -2.75 0.41 -3.14
N ALA A 123 -2.72 0.62 -4.45
CA ALA A 123 -2.66 1.96 -5.06
C ALA A 123 -3.89 2.80 -4.71
N ARG A 124 -5.00 2.17 -4.38
CA ARG A 124 -6.22 2.84 -3.92
C ARG A 124 -5.99 3.75 -2.72
N GLN A 125 -5.08 3.39 -1.80
CA GLN A 125 -4.73 4.23 -0.66
C GLN A 125 -4.22 5.62 -1.09
N PHE A 126 -3.50 5.66 -2.21
CA PHE A 126 -2.91 6.88 -2.78
C PHE A 126 -3.86 7.55 -3.77
N ASN A 127 -4.55 6.79 -4.63
CA ASN A 127 -5.52 7.31 -5.59
C ASN A 127 -6.70 8.02 -4.91
N ASN A 128 -7.09 7.56 -3.72
CA ASN A 128 -8.15 8.18 -2.93
C ASN A 128 -7.61 9.00 -1.76
N ALA A 129 -6.31 9.33 -1.72
CA ALA A 129 -5.67 9.95 -0.55
C ALA A 129 -6.33 11.27 -0.11
N PHE A 130 -6.96 11.98 -1.05
CA PHE A 130 -7.62 13.29 -0.82
C PHE A 130 -9.14 13.17 -0.54
N SER A 131 -9.64 11.95 -0.35
CA SER A 131 -11.04 11.67 -0.01
C SER A 131 -11.12 10.65 1.13
N VAL A 132 -12.22 10.66 1.89
CA VAL A 132 -12.43 9.64 2.93
C VAL A 132 -12.67 8.29 2.26
N ASP A 133 -11.77 7.35 2.52
CA ASP A 133 -11.81 6.01 1.99
C ASP A 133 -12.15 4.99 3.07
N THR A 134 -13.19 4.18 2.84
CA THR A 134 -13.71 3.21 3.80
C THR A 134 -13.78 1.76 3.29
N LYS A 135 -13.16 1.43 2.16
CA LYS A 135 -13.33 0.07 1.58
C LYS A 135 -12.72 -1.03 2.44
N PHE A 136 -11.48 -0.85 2.88
CA PHE A 136 -10.74 -1.87 3.62
C PHE A 136 -10.52 -1.51 5.08
N TYR A 137 -10.69 -0.24 5.44
CA TYR A 137 -10.47 0.24 6.78
C TYR A 137 -11.45 1.35 7.12
N ASN A 138 -11.64 1.60 8.42
CA ASN A 138 -12.35 2.76 8.93
C ASN A 138 -11.47 3.44 9.98
N ASN A 139 -11.16 4.72 9.76
CA ASN A 139 -10.44 5.55 10.72
C ASN A 139 -11.44 6.46 11.44
N THR A 140 -11.45 6.47 12.77
CA THR A 140 -12.39 7.26 13.57
C THR A 140 -12.20 8.78 13.45
N GLU A 141 -11.07 9.25 12.92
CA GLU A 141 -10.84 10.66 12.57
C GLU A 141 -11.82 11.14 11.48
N GLN A 142 -12.20 10.25 10.55
CA GLN A 142 -13.09 10.54 9.42
C GLN A 142 -12.57 11.66 8.50
N VAL A 143 -11.24 11.83 8.41
CA VAL A 143 -10.56 12.75 7.49
C VAL A 143 -9.82 11.93 6.42
N ALA A 144 -9.61 12.52 5.24
CA ALA A 144 -8.82 11.91 4.18
C ALA A 144 -7.35 11.69 4.63
N LEU A 145 -6.63 10.77 3.98
CA LEU A 145 -5.22 10.51 4.31
C LEU A 145 -4.34 11.76 4.14
N CYS A 146 -4.61 12.54 3.09
CA CYS A 146 -3.96 13.82 2.83
C CYS A 146 -5.01 14.93 2.95
N SER A 147 -4.88 15.78 3.96
CA SER A 147 -5.81 16.85 4.28
C SER A 147 -5.08 18.04 4.94
N ASP A 148 -5.66 19.23 4.77
CA ASP A 148 -5.29 20.44 5.50
C ASP A 148 -6.00 20.59 6.86
N SER A 149 -6.79 19.58 7.24
CA SER A 149 -7.76 19.66 8.33
C SER A 149 -7.67 18.46 9.28
N HIS A 150 -6.47 17.90 9.49
CA HIS A 150 -6.29 16.83 10.46
C HIS A 150 -6.57 17.31 11.89
N THR A 151 -7.05 16.38 12.71
CA THR A 151 -7.50 16.64 14.08
C THR A 151 -6.72 15.81 15.09
N THR A 152 -7.00 16.02 16.37
CA THR A 152 -6.45 15.22 17.47
C THR A 152 -7.48 15.11 18.58
N THR A 153 -7.42 14.00 19.32
CA THR A 153 -8.25 13.78 20.52
C THR A 153 -7.68 14.48 21.76
N VAL A 154 -6.45 15.00 21.68
CA VAL A 154 -5.80 15.72 22.78
C VAL A 154 -6.40 17.13 22.90
N GLN A 155 -7.24 17.34 23.93
CA GLN A 155 -8.05 18.56 24.07
C GLN A 155 -7.23 19.87 24.21
N THR A 156 -5.99 19.78 24.69
CA THR A 156 -5.10 20.94 24.88
C THR A 156 -4.20 21.22 23.67
N ALA A 157 -4.17 20.32 22.69
CA ALA A 157 -3.31 20.45 21.52
C ALA A 157 -3.96 21.35 20.45
N SER A 158 -3.19 22.30 19.91
CA SER A 158 -3.63 23.13 18.79
C SER A 158 -3.28 22.46 17.46
N THR A 159 -4.27 22.33 16.58
CA THR A 159 -4.12 21.82 15.21
C THR A 159 -3.82 22.92 14.19
N ALA A 160 -3.65 24.17 14.62
CA ALA A 160 -3.46 25.32 13.71
C ALA A 160 -2.14 25.29 12.92
N SER A 161 -1.20 24.42 13.28
CA SER A 161 0.09 24.26 12.61
C SER A 161 0.60 22.84 12.80
N GLY A 162 1.13 22.24 11.73
CA GLY A 162 1.72 20.89 11.76
C GLY A 162 0.71 19.74 11.71
N PHE A 163 -0.54 20.03 11.30
CA PHE A 163 -1.65 19.10 11.08
C PHE A 163 -2.22 19.23 9.65
N ASP A 164 -1.36 19.60 8.71
CA ASP A 164 -1.68 19.80 7.30
C ASP A 164 -0.62 19.09 6.46
N ASN A 165 -1.04 18.06 5.72
CA ASN A 165 -0.18 17.29 4.81
C ASN A 165 -0.68 17.33 3.35
N LEU A 166 -1.45 18.36 3.00
CA LEU A 166 -1.95 18.58 1.65
C LEU A 166 -1.20 19.73 0.98
N VAL A 167 -0.81 19.52 -0.27
CA VAL A 167 -0.40 20.61 -1.17
C VAL A 167 -1.13 20.48 -2.51
N THR A 168 -1.12 21.53 -3.33
CA THR A 168 -1.80 21.54 -4.64
C THR A 168 -0.87 21.89 -5.80
N THR A 169 0.44 21.90 -5.54
CA THR A 169 1.45 22.31 -6.51
C THR A 169 1.93 21.15 -7.36
N ALA A 170 2.07 21.39 -8.67
CA ALA A 170 2.70 20.44 -9.58
C ALA A 170 4.16 20.17 -9.17
N LEU A 171 4.64 18.95 -9.45
CA LEU A 171 5.98 18.53 -9.08
C LEU A 171 7.03 19.45 -9.72
N SER A 172 7.88 20.03 -8.88
CA SER A 172 9.04 20.84 -9.26
C SER A 172 10.04 20.86 -8.11
N ALA A 173 11.29 21.23 -8.36
CA ALA A 173 12.29 21.35 -7.29
C ALA A 173 11.83 22.30 -6.16
N THR A 174 11.19 23.41 -6.51
CA THR A 174 10.64 24.37 -5.55
C THR A 174 9.47 23.78 -4.76
N ALA A 175 8.54 23.10 -5.43
CA ALA A 175 7.41 22.46 -4.77
C ALA A 175 7.88 21.36 -3.78
N LEU A 176 8.86 20.55 -4.19
CA LEU A 176 9.43 19.50 -3.36
C LEU A 176 10.18 20.07 -2.14
N ALA A 177 10.92 21.17 -2.32
CA ALA A 177 11.58 21.87 -1.21
C ALA A 177 10.57 22.42 -0.18
N THR A 178 9.48 23.04 -0.65
CA THR A 178 8.41 23.56 0.21
C THR A 178 7.68 22.43 0.94
N ALA A 179 7.29 21.36 0.22
CA ALA A 179 6.65 20.19 0.81
C ALA A 179 7.54 19.52 1.87
N ARG A 180 8.85 19.41 1.61
CA ARG A 180 9.79 18.91 2.62
C ARG A 180 9.77 19.78 3.88
N ILE A 181 9.82 21.10 3.76
CA ILE A 181 9.78 22.00 4.92
C ILE A 181 8.49 21.83 5.71
N GLN A 182 7.35 21.71 5.02
CA GLN A 182 6.04 21.46 5.65
C GLN A 182 6.04 20.13 6.40
N MET A 183 6.51 19.05 5.78
CA MET A 183 6.58 17.73 6.39
C MET A 183 7.52 17.68 7.61
N ARG A 184 8.65 18.40 7.58
CA ARG A 184 9.54 18.59 8.75
C ARG A 184 8.88 19.39 9.89
N GLY A 185 7.80 20.11 9.59
CA GLY A 185 7.01 20.88 10.54
C GLY A 185 5.83 20.12 11.14
N PHE A 186 5.61 18.86 10.76
CA PHE A 186 4.56 18.04 11.34
C PHE A 186 4.76 17.87 12.85
N LYS A 187 3.63 17.82 13.55
CA LYS A 187 3.57 17.69 14.99
C LYS A 187 2.92 16.39 15.38
N ASP A 188 3.29 15.85 16.53
CA ASP A 188 2.63 14.67 17.10
C ASP A 188 1.18 15.00 17.54
N ALA A 189 0.44 13.99 18.02
CA ALA A 189 -0.94 14.19 18.47
C ALA A 189 -1.08 15.17 19.66
N ALA A 190 -0.03 15.38 20.45
CA ALA A 190 0.01 16.34 21.56
C ALA A 190 0.51 17.75 21.13
N ALA A 191 0.70 17.97 19.82
CA ALA A 191 1.26 19.18 19.22
C ALA A 191 2.71 19.48 19.60
N ASN A 192 3.49 18.47 19.98
CA ASN A 192 4.94 18.57 20.05
C ASN A 192 5.55 18.42 18.66
N ARG A 193 6.81 18.86 18.51
CA ARG A 193 7.53 18.68 17.24
C ARG A 193 7.79 17.19 16.98
N GLY A 194 7.38 16.69 15.81
CA GLY A 194 7.69 15.34 15.39
C GLY A 194 9.08 15.23 14.75
N ASP A 195 9.67 14.04 14.81
CA ASP A 195 10.91 13.70 14.11
C ASP A 195 10.62 13.02 12.78
N ILE A 196 10.02 13.78 11.86
CA ILE A 196 9.74 13.31 10.48
C ILE A 196 10.95 13.68 9.61
N GLU A 197 11.44 12.76 8.79
CA GLU A 197 12.43 13.00 7.76
C GLU A 197 11.99 12.39 6.42
N PRO A 198 11.49 13.21 5.48
CA PRO A 198 11.09 12.69 4.17
C PRO A 198 12.32 12.23 3.37
N ASP A 199 12.27 10.98 2.92
CA ASP A 199 13.33 10.27 2.22
C ASP A 199 12.83 9.46 1.01
N GLU A 200 11.53 9.47 0.74
CA GLU A 200 10.90 8.77 -0.37
C GLU A 200 9.99 9.70 -1.18
N ILE A 201 9.95 9.48 -2.49
CA ILE A 201 9.00 10.15 -3.39
C ILE A 201 8.27 9.10 -4.24
N LEU A 202 6.94 9.15 -4.21
CA LEU A 202 6.05 8.27 -4.99
C LEU A 202 5.34 9.08 -6.06
N PHE A 203 5.37 8.61 -7.30
CA PHE A 203 4.83 9.34 -8.46
C PHE A 203 4.38 8.40 -9.60
N PRO A 204 3.45 8.84 -10.47
CA PRO A 204 3.05 8.11 -11.67
C PRO A 204 4.15 8.17 -12.74
N PRO A 205 4.17 7.23 -13.71
CA PRO A 205 5.17 7.19 -14.78
C PRO A 205 5.35 8.50 -15.55
N ASP A 206 4.27 9.28 -15.71
CA ASP A 206 4.25 10.56 -16.41
C ASP A 206 5.17 11.62 -15.78
N LEU A 207 5.47 11.51 -14.48
CA LEU A 207 6.35 12.44 -13.75
C LEU A 207 7.80 11.96 -13.67
N TYR A 208 8.14 10.82 -14.28
CA TYR A 208 9.47 10.22 -14.15
C TYR A 208 10.60 11.16 -14.51
N GLU A 209 10.51 11.85 -15.66
CA GLU A 209 11.56 12.77 -16.13
C GLU A 209 11.81 13.89 -15.11
N ILE A 210 10.75 14.54 -14.65
CA ILE A 210 10.82 15.63 -13.66
C ILE A 210 11.40 15.13 -12.33
N ALA A 211 10.92 13.99 -11.82
CA ALA A 211 11.40 13.41 -10.57
C ALA A 211 12.89 13.02 -10.67
N PHE A 212 13.28 12.41 -11.79
CA PHE A 212 14.65 12.02 -12.07
C PHE A 212 15.59 13.22 -12.14
N GLU A 213 15.21 14.26 -12.87
CA GLU A 213 15.99 15.50 -12.98
C GLU A 213 16.22 16.17 -11.62
N ILE A 214 15.17 16.26 -10.79
CA ILE A 214 15.25 16.84 -9.45
C ILE A 214 16.18 16.04 -8.54
N ASN A 215 16.15 14.71 -8.59
CA ASN A 215 16.87 13.85 -7.63
C ASN A 215 18.25 13.39 -8.13
N ALA A 216 18.49 13.33 -9.45
CA ALA A 216 19.72 12.80 -10.03
C ALA A 216 20.64 13.86 -10.64
N SER A 217 20.18 15.10 -10.84
CA SER A 217 21.06 16.17 -11.33
C SER A 217 22.00 16.69 -10.23
N MET A 218 23.30 16.80 -10.52
CA MET A 218 24.30 17.35 -9.60
C MET A 218 24.12 18.87 -9.37
N GLY A 219 23.59 19.57 -10.36
CA GLY A 219 23.31 21.00 -10.30
C GLY A 219 21.83 21.29 -10.54
N LYS A 220 21.40 22.50 -10.17
CA LYS A 220 20.02 22.93 -10.35
C LYS A 220 19.73 23.05 -11.84
N VAL A 221 18.75 22.27 -12.27
CA VAL A 221 18.16 22.35 -13.61
C VAL A 221 17.62 23.77 -13.80
N ASP A 222 17.66 24.26 -15.04
CA ASP A 222 17.19 25.59 -15.45
C ASP A 222 17.86 26.79 -14.77
N THR A 223 19.09 26.62 -14.26
CA THR A 223 19.91 27.75 -13.77
C THR A 223 21.21 27.88 -14.57
N ALA A 224 21.49 29.09 -15.07
CA ALA A 224 22.72 29.37 -15.83
C ALA A 224 24.00 29.12 -15.02
N GLU A 225 23.91 29.32 -13.71
CA GLU A 225 25.03 29.20 -12.77
C GLU A 225 25.28 27.77 -12.29
N ASN A 226 24.45 26.78 -12.70
CA ASN A 226 24.56 25.37 -12.32
C ASN A 226 24.81 25.15 -10.82
N ASN A 227 24.06 25.90 -9.99
CA ASN A 227 24.21 25.88 -8.54
C ASN A 227 24.03 24.45 -7.99
N ARG A 228 24.69 24.09 -6.90
CA ARG A 228 24.59 22.74 -6.34
C ARG A 228 23.14 22.37 -6.00
N ASN A 229 22.72 21.18 -6.44
CA ASN A 229 21.41 20.65 -6.13
C ASN A 229 21.39 20.07 -4.71
N VAL A 230 20.46 20.55 -3.89
CA VAL A 230 20.27 20.08 -2.50
C VAL A 230 19.47 18.78 -2.41
N HIS A 231 18.78 18.41 -3.49
CA HIS A 231 17.98 17.18 -3.58
C HIS A 231 18.76 16.01 -4.19
N PHE A 232 19.98 16.23 -4.66
CA PHE A 232 20.78 15.19 -5.33
C PHE A 232 20.98 13.96 -4.43
N GLY A 233 20.46 12.82 -4.87
CA GLY A 233 20.53 11.53 -4.19
C GLY A 233 19.80 11.49 -2.84
N ARG A 234 18.88 12.42 -2.59
CA ARG A 234 18.22 12.54 -1.28
C ARG A 234 17.05 11.58 -1.11
N TYR A 235 16.31 11.32 -2.19
CA TYR A 235 15.07 10.56 -2.13
C TYR A 235 15.19 9.21 -2.85
N THR A 236 14.57 8.19 -2.28
CA THR A 236 14.29 6.94 -3.00
C THR A 236 13.08 7.17 -3.90
N MET A 237 13.29 7.08 -5.21
CA MET A 237 12.24 7.27 -6.21
C MET A 237 11.42 5.99 -6.38
N LYS A 238 10.11 6.11 -6.22
CA LYS A 238 9.14 5.01 -6.36
C LYS A 238 8.16 5.37 -7.47
N GLU A 239 8.35 4.78 -8.65
CA GLU A 239 7.42 4.92 -9.76
C GLU A 239 6.35 3.83 -9.69
N TRP A 240 5.07 4.20 -9.76
CA TRP A 240 3.98 3.21 -9.72
C TRP A 240 2.90 3.45 -10.77
N ASN A 241 2.80 2.52 -11.71
CA ASN A 241 1.85 2.56 -12.83
C ASN A 241 0.38 2.29 -12.47
N TYR A 242 0.06 2.05 -11.19
CA TYR A 242 -1.31 1.91 -10.70
C TYR A 242 -1.88 3.19 -10.10
N LEU A 243 -1.08 4.26 -10.07
CA LEU A 243 -1.57 5.59 -9.78
C LEU A 243 -2.42 6.08 -10.97
N THR A 244 -3.63 6.52 -10.69
CA THR A 244 -4.63 6.85 -11.74
C THR A 244 -4.55 8.30 -12.21
N ASP A 245 -3.99 9.18 -11.38
CA ASP A 245 -3.77 10.57 -11.71
C ASP A 245 -2.31 10.75 -12.18
N THR A 246 -2.13 11.45 -13.30
CA THR A 246 -0.82 11.62 -13.95
C THR A 246 0.01 12.76 -13.36
N ASN A 247 -0.56 13.58 -12.47
CA ASN A 247 0.03 14.79 -11.93
C ASN A 247 0.24 14.73 -10.41
N ASN A 248 -0.54 13.93 -9.70
CA ASN A 248 -0.41 13.79 -8.25
C ASN A 248 0.90 13.09 -7.87
N TRP A 249 1.53 13.58 -6.81
CA TRP A 249 2.78 13.05 -6.29
C TRP A 249 2.77 13.07 -4.75
N PHE A 250 3.57 12.21 -4.15
CA PHE A 250 3.60 12.04 -2.69
C PHE A 250 5.04 12.05 -2.19
N LEU A 251 5.26 12.74 -1.08
CA LEU A 251 6.51 12.72 -0.32
C LEU A 251 6.28 11.92 0.96
N MET A 252 7.19 11.00 1.26
CA MET A 252 7.01 10.04 2.35
C MET A 252 8.26 9.94 3.21
N ASP A 253 8.04 9.55 4.47
CA ASP A 253 9.07 9.10 5.41
C ASP A 253 8.98 7.57 5.50
N SER A 254 10.04 6.87 5.07
CA SER A 254 10.06 5.41 4.98
C SER A 254 9.88 4.71 6.32
N SER A 255 10.40 5.30 7.42
CA SER A 255 10.30 4.73 8.76
C SER A 255 8.87 4.80 9.25
N LEU A 256 8.28 6.00 9.22
CA LEU A 256 6.89 6.20 9.67
C LEU A 256 5.89 5.50 8.75
N ARG A 257 6.20 5.38 7.45
CA ARG A 257 5.39 4.59 6.50
C ARG A 257 5.37 3.11 6.90
N GLY A 258 6.52 2.51 7.24
CA GLY A 258 6.57 1.11 7.68
C GLY A 258 5.76 0.85 8.96
N GLU A 259 5.71 1.85 9.85
CA GLU A 259 4.89 1.81 11.07
C GLU A 259 3.40 2.03 10.80
N SER A 260 3.04 2.83 9.78
CA SER A 260 1.66 3.29 9.56
C SER A 260 0.92 2.53 8.47
N LEU A 261 1.56 2.18 7.36
CA LEU A 261 0.91 1.61 6.20
C LEU A 261 0.95 0.08 6.25
N LYS A 262 -0.21 -0.53 6.52
CA LYS A 262 -0.32 -1.96 6.81
C LYS A 262 -1.07 -2.71 5.72
N TRP A 263 -0.55 -3.89 5.39
CA TRP A 263 -1.22 -4.89 4.58
C TRP A 263 -1.48 -6.13 5.42
N PHE A 264 -2.66 -6.72 5.28
CA PHE A 264 -3.05 -7.91 6.01
C PHE A 264 -3.60 -8.97 5.06
N ASP A 265 -2.91 -10.09 4.95
CA ASP A 265 -3.40 -11.29 4.27
C ASP A 265 -3.96 -12.26 5.31
N SER A 266 -5.29 -12.30 5.45
CA SER A 266 -5.97 -13.29 6.30
C SER A 266 -5.88 -14.68 5.68
N VAL A 267 -6.09 -14.75 4.37
CA VAL A 267 -5.87 -15.95 3.57
C VAL A 267 -4.99 -15.55 2.40
N SER A 268 -3.77 -16.10 2.37
CA SER A 268 -2.86 -15.97 1.24
C SER A 268 -3.52 -16.48 -0.04
N VAL A 269 -2.95 -16.14 -1.20
CA VAL A 269 -3.52 -16.57 -2.48
C VAL A 269 -3.51 -18.10 -2.57
N GLU A 270 -4.70 -18.68 -2.58
CA GLU A 270 -4.92 -20.11 -2.77
C GLU A 270 -5.34 -20.38 -4.21
N PHE A 271 -4.73 -21.38 -4.82
CA PHE A 271 -5.08 -21.88 -6.14
C PHE A 271 -5.45 -23.36 -6.02
N ALA A 272 -6.62 -23.73 -6.52
CA ALA A 272 -7.10 -25.12 -6.46
C ALA A 272 -7.80 -25.52 -7.77
N GLN A 273 -7.71 -26.80 -8.11
CA GLN A 273 -8.32 -27.40 -9.29
C GLN A 273 -9.30 -28.52 -8.88
N ALA A 274 -10.41 -28.64 -9.60
CA ALA A 274 -11.33 -29.77 -9.49
C ALA A 274 -11.97 -30.07 -10.85
N GLU A 275 -12.10 -31.34 -11.19
CA GLU A 275 -12.91 -31.78 -12.33
C GLU A 275 -14.29 -32.21 -11.85
N ASP A 276 -15.32 -31.77 -12.57
CA ASP A 276 -16.70 -32.12 -12.30
C ASP A 276 -17.00 -33.54 -12.80
N LEU A 277 -17.47 -34.41 -11.90
CA LEU A 277 -17.63 -35.84 -12.20
C LEU A 277 -18.65 -36.12 -13.32
N ASP A 278 -19.73 -35.34 -13.37
CA ASP A 278 -20.83 -35.56 -14.30
C ASP A 278 -20.58 -34.90 -15.66
N THR A 279 -19.96 -33.72 -15.66
CA THR A 279 -19.77 -32.91 -16.87
C THR A 279 -18.37 -32.98 -17.47
N LEU A 280 -17.41 -33.56 -16.75
CA LEU A 280 -15.99 -33.62 -17.12
C LEU A 280 -15.36 -32.23 -17.34
N VAL A 281 -15.94 -31.19 -16.75
CA VAL A 281 -15.42 -29.82 -16.83
C VAL A 281 -14.36 -29.63 -15.76
N ALA A 282 -13.14 -29.30 -16.16
CA ALA A 282 -12.08 -28.89 -15.24
C ALA A 282 -12.29 -27.43 -14.82
N LYS A 283 -12.29 -27.18 -13.51
CA LYS A 283 -12.44 -25.85 -12.90
C LYS A 283 -11.19 -25.55 -12.09
N TRP A 284 -10.64 -24.35 -12.26
CA TRP A 284 -9.60 -23.81 -11.39
C TRP A 284 -10.16 -22.60 -10.67
N ARG A 285 -9.91 -22.50 -9.37
CA ARG A 285 -10.31 -21.38 -8.53
C ARG A 285 -9.10 -20.72 -7.92
N LEU A 286 -9.21 -19.42 -7.77
CA LEU A 286 -8.38 -18.57 -6.95
C LEU A 286 -9.24 -18.04 -5.79
N TYR A 287 -8.69 -18.09 -4.58
CA TYR A 287 -9.29 -17.53 -3.37
C TYR A 287 -8.22 -16.75 -2.60
N MET A 288 -8.58 -15.57 -2.10
CA MET A 288 -7.69 -14.76 -1.26
C MET A 288 -8.52 -13.82 -0.40
N VAL A 289 -8.05 -13.54 0.81
CA VAL A 289 -8.72 -12.65 1.76
C VAL A 289 -7.72 -11.69 2.33
N TYR A 290 -7.91 -10.40 2.08
CA TYR A 290 -6.96 -9.37 2.51
C TYR A 290 -7.60 -8.02 2.74
N GLY A 291 -6.90 -7.19 3.51
CA GLY A 291 -7.22 -5.79 3.76
C GLY A 291 -5.96 -4.94 3.82
N ASN A 292 -6.12 -3.63 3.71
CA ASN A 292 -5.06 -2.66 3.90
C ASN A 292 -5.61 -1.38 4.52
N GLY A 293 -4.72 -0.58 5.10
CA GLY A 293 -5.08 0.73 5.65
C GLY A 293 -3.88 1.42 6.28
N HIS A 294 -4.09 2.67 6.71
CA HIS A 294 -3.07 3.47 7.39
C HIS A 294 -3.45 3.72 8.86
N LEU A 295 -2.45 3.74 9.73
CA LEU A 295 -2.64 3.99 11.16
C LEU A 295 -2.53 5.46 11.52
N ASP A 296 -1.59 6.18 10.91
CA ASP A 296 -1.35 7.62 11.06
C ASP A 296 -1.24 8.24 9.65
N TRP A 297 -1.37 9.56 9.55
CA TRP A 297 -1.21 10.35 8.32
C TRP A 297 0.17 11.01 8.24
N ARG A 298 0.89 11.16 9.36
CA ARG A 298 2.15 11.93 9.48
C ARG A 298 3.34 11.37 8.68
N TRP A 299 3.20 10.20 8.09
CA TRP A 299 4.22 9.57 7.25
C TRP A 299 4.19 10.07 5.80
N ILE A 300 3.14 10.79 5.37
CA ILE A 300 2.94 11.21 3.99
C ILE A 300 2.52 12.67 3.91
N LEU A 301 2.98 13.34 2.85
CA LEU A 301 2.42 14.56 2.31
C LEU A 301 2.02 14.31 0.85
N GLY A 302 0.78 14.65 0.49
CA GLY A 302 0.23 14.44 -0.84
C GLY A 302 -0.02 15.74 -1.59
N ALA A 303 0.32 15.75 -2.88
CA ALA A 303 0.01 16.84 -3.79
C ALA A 303 -1.21 16.51 -4.64
N GLN A 304 -2.32 17.23 -4.42
CA GLN A 304 -3.52 17.17 -5.24
C GLN A 304 -3.44 18.25 -6.33
N VAL A 305 -2.91 17.87 -7.48
CA VAL A 305 -2.66 18.78 -8.61
C VAL A 305 -3.88 18.86 -9.54
N SER A 306 -4.68 17.79 -9.60
CA SER A 306 -5.92 17.70 -10.38
C SER A 306 -7.17 17.43 -9.53
#